data_AF-A0AAE1MQ25-F1
#
_entry.id   AF-A0AAE1MQ25-F1
#
_cell.length_a   1.000
_cell.length_b   1.000
_cell.length_c   1.000
_cell.angle_alpha   90.00
_cell.angle_beta   90.00
_cell.angle_gamma   90.00
#
_symmetry.space_group_name_H-M   'P 1'
#
loop_
_entity.id
_entity.type
_entity.pdbx_description
1 polymer ?
#
loop_
_entity_poly.entity_id
_entity_poly.type
_entity_poly.pdbx_seq_one_letter_code
_entity_poly.pdbx_strand_id
1 'polypeptide(L)'
;MLSLITPSRGWNSYDSQRLFPYGYEYAVVDFLWYRSLDGGDLSFGKENKDEWGRLLPDPDRWPSCIGGHGFKPVADKVHSMGLKFGIHLMAGISTQAVEQNTPILDRGGKSSIE
;
A
#
# COMPACT_ATOMS: atom_id res chain seq x y z
N MET A 1 17.48 -12.60 0.90
CA MET A 1 16.39 -11.83 1.53
C MET A 1 15.09 -12.47 1.08
N LEU A 2 14.48 -13.33 1.90
CA LEU A 2 13.21 -13.99 1.55
C LEU A 2 12.07 -13.01 1.86
N SER A 3 11.30 -12.61 0.84
CA SER A 3 9.99 -11.98 1.06
C SER A 3 9.00 -13.07 1.50
N LEU A 4 8.27 -12.81 2.59
CA LEU A 4 7.19 -13.68 3.01
C LEU A 4 5.87 -13.09 2.50
N ILE A 5 5.35 -13.70 1.43
CA ILE A 5 3.97 -13.53 0.96
C ILE A 5 3.06 -14.11 2.05
N THR A 6 2.08 -13.35 2.55
CA THR A 6 1.05 -13.90 3.46
C THR A 6 -0.32 -13.96 2.77
N PRO A 7 -0.91 -15.16 2.60
CA PRO A 7 -2.32 -15.31 2.26
C PRO A 7 -3.18 -15.11 3.53
N SER A 8 -4.16 -14.19 3.47
CA SER A 8 -5.37 -14.00 4.31
C SER A 8 -5.36 -14.19 5.85
N ARG A 9 -4.26 -14.63 6.47
CA ARG A 9 -4.02 -14.74 7.92
C ARG A 9 -2.73 -13.97 8.21
N GLY A 10 -2.87 -12.69 8.53
CA GLY A 10 -1.75 -11.77 8.75
C GLY A 10 -0.86 -12.18 9.93
N TRP A 11 0.30 -11.53 10.01
CA TRP A 11 1.22 -11.60 11.14
C TRP A 11 0.51 -11.26 12.46
N ASN A 12 0.74 -12.07 13.50
CA ASN A 12 0.31 -11.78 14.86
C ASN A 12 1.52 -11.73 15.81
N SER A 13 1.31 -11.28 17.04
CA SER A 13 2.37 -11.13 18.05
C SER A 13 3.06 -12.45 18.37
N TYR A 14 2.36 -13.57 18.28
CA TYR A 14 2.92 -14.90 18.52
C TYR A 14 3.94 -15.30 17.45
N ASP A 15 3.63 -15.06 16.18
CA ASP A 15 4.58 -15.32 15.07
C ASP A 15 5.79 -14.40 15.13
N SER A 16 5.59 -13.13 15.50
CA SER A 16 6.69 -12.16 15.66
C SER A 16 7.70 -12.64 16.72
N GLN A 17 7.25 -13.04 17.91
CA GLN A 17 8.13 -13.47 19.00
C GLN A 17 8.95 -14.72 18.68
N ARG A 18 8.44 -15.58 17.79
CA ARG A 18 9.12 -16.83 17.41
C ARG A 18 10.13 -16.64 16.30
N LEU A 19 9.87 -15.73 15.36
CA LEU A 19 10.73 -15.50 14.20
C LEU A 19 11.78 -14.43 14.47
N PHE A 20 11.51 -13.50 15.38
CA PHE A 20 12.45 -12.42 15.75
C PHE A 20 13.82 -12.93 16.20
N PRO A 21 13.97 -13.98 17.04
CA PRO A 21 15.28 -14.53 17.41
C PRO A 21 16.11 -15.04 16.23
N TYR A 22 15.47 -15.32 15.09
CA TYR A 22 16.12 -15.79 13.86
C TYR A 22 16.37 -14.66 12.85
N GLY A 23 16.21 -13.40 13.25
CA GLY A 23 16.52 -12.22 12.43
C GLY A 23 15.42 -11.77 11.46
N TYR A 24 14.19 -12.27 11.63
CA TYR A 24 13.05 -11.80 10.83
C TYR A 24 12.50 -10.50 11.43
N GLU A 25 12.68 -9.41 10.70
CA GLU A 25 12.31 -8.07 11.18
C GLU A 25 11.23 -7.40 10.35
N TYR A 26 10.88 -7.89 9.15
CA TYR A 26 10.01 -7.16 8.22
C TYR A 26 8.68 -7.88 7.98
N ALA A 27 7.58 -7.15 8.13
CA ALA A 27 6.26 -7.52 7.62
C ALA A 27 5.97 -6.69 6.36
N VAL A 28 5.87 -7.35 5.21
CA VAL A 28 5.76 -6.70 3.90
C VAL A 28 4.42 -7.02 3.25
N VAL A 29 3.70 -5.99 2.81
CA VAL A 29 2.51 -6.14 1.97
C VAL A 29 2.95 -6.21 0.51
N ASP A 30 2.74 -7.37 -0.11
CA ASP A 30 3.05 -7.57 -1.52
C ASP A 30 1.92 -7.06 -2.43
N PHE A 31 2.27 -6.93 -3.71
CA PHE A 31 1.59 -6.41 -4.90
C PHE A 31 0.05 -6.20 -4.85
N LEU A 32 -0.41 -5.14 -5.53
CA LEU A 32 -1.82 -4.77 -5.75
C LEU A 32 -2.62 -4.44 -4.49
N TRP A 33 -1.99 -3.94 -3.43
CA TRP A 33 -2.70 -3.51 -2.21
C TRP A 33 -3.68 -2.34 -2.42
N TYR A 34 -3.57 -1.64 -3.54
CA TYR A 34 -4.39 -0.50 -3.94
C TYR A 34 -5.55 -0.83 -4.89
N ARG A 35 -5.71 -2.11 -5.29
CA ARG A 35 -6.71 -2.52 -6.27
C ARG A 35 -7.92 -3.14 -5.58
N SER A 36 -9.12 -2.71 -5.97
CA SER A 36 -10.37 -3.25 -5.42
C SER A 36 -10.65 -4.69 -5.85
N LEU A 37 -11.36 -5.44 -5.01
CA LEU A 37 -11.77 -6.84 -5.24
C LEU A 37 -13.07 -6.97 -6.05
N ASP A 38 -13.31 -5.98 -6.87
CA ASP A 38 -14.60 -5.37 -7.14
C ASP A 38 -14.89 -5.57 -8.64
N GLY A 39 -15.35 -6.78 -9.01
CA GLY A 39 -15.88 -7.03 -10.36
C GLY A 39 -14.98 -7.68 -11.43
N GLY A 40 -13.84 -8.30 -11.13
CA GLY A 40 -13.10 -9.10 -12.14
C GLY A 40 -11.59 -9.22 -11.94
N ASP A 41 -10.92 -9.81 -12.94
CA ASP A 41 -9.48 -10.12 -12.99
C ASP A 41 -8.61 -9.08 -12.26
N LEU A 42 -7.83 -9.56 -11.29
CA LEU A 42 -6.87 -8.76 -10.52
C LEU A 42 -5.93 -7.98 -11.43
N SER A 43 -5.78 -8.33 -12.70
CA SER A 43 -4.94 -7.65 -13.69
C SER A 43 -5.50 -6.29 -14.16
N PHE A 44 -6.82 -6.08 -14.13
CA PHE A 44 -7.50 -4.88 -14.69
C PHE A 44 -8.43 -4.14 -13.73
N GLY A 45 -8.41 -4.50 -12.44
CA GLY A 45 -9.28 -3.89 -11.43
C GLY A 45 -9.05 -2.39 -11.22
N LYS A 46 -10.10 -1.71 -10.73
CA LYS A 46 -10.08 -0.29 -10.37
C LYS A 46 -9.01 -0.02 -9.31
N GLU A 47 -8.25 1.05 -9.52
CA GLU A 47 -7.19 1.47 -8.60
C GLU A 47 -7.70 2.57 -7.68
N ASN A 48 -7.51 2.36 -6.38
CA ASN A 48 -7.71 3.40 -5.39
C ASN A 48 -6.48 4.33 -5.38
N LYS A 49 -6.72 5.62 -5.53
CA LYS A 49 -5.69 6.66 -5.65
C LYS A 49 -6.23 8.00 -5.17
N ASP A 50 -5.33 8.87 -4.74
CA ASP A 50 -5.68 10.25 -4.40
C ASP A 50 -5.80 11.14 -5.64
N GLU A 51 -6.16 12.40 -5.41
CA GLU A 51 -6.31 13.42 -6.45
C GLU A 51 -5.01 13.70 -7.24
N TRP A 52 -3.85 13.28 -6.71
CA TRP A 52 -2.53 13.47 -7.31
C TRP A 52 -2.03 12.21 -8.04
N GLY A 53 -2.89 11.20 -8.21
CA GLY A 53 -2.54 9.95 -8.87
C GLY A 53 -1.67 9.01 -8.02
N ARG A 54 -1.51 9.26 -6.71
CA ARG A 54 -0.76 8.39 -5.80
C ARG A 54 -1.67 7.26 -5.32
N LEU A 55 -1.18 6.03 -5.42
CA LEU A 55 -1.95 4.84 -5.04
C LEU A 55 -2.23 4.81 -3.53
N LEU A 56 -3.46 4.45 -3.17
CA LEU A 56 -3.95 4.35 -1.81
C LEU A 56 -4.46 2.93 -1.52
N PRO A 57 -4.33 2.43 -0.27
CA PRO A 57 -4.85 1.13 0.09
C PRO A 57 -6.34 1.04 -0.15
N ASP A 58 -6.78 -0.07 -0.73
CA ASP A 58 -8.18 -0.34 -0.97
C ASP A 58 -8.95 -0.45 0.37
N PRO A 59 -10.02 0.34 0.59
CA PRO A 59 -10.69 0.41 1.89
C PRO A 59 -11.44 -0.88 2.25
N ASP A 60 -11.88 -1.67 1.28
CA ASP A 60 -12.55 -2.96 1.55
C ASP A 60 -11.55 -3.99 2.08
N ARG A 61 -10.33 -3.97 1.55
CA ARG A 61 -9.22 -4.80 2.03
C ARG A 61 -8.56 -4.27 3.31
N TRP A 62 -8.49 -2.95 3.45
CA TRP A 62 -7.78 -2.27 4.52
C TRP A 62 -8.69 -1.26 5.24
N PRO A 63 -9.71 -1.69 6.01
CA PRO A 63 -10.69 -0.77 6.61
C PRO A 63 -10.07 0.33 7.49
N SER A 64 -8.90 0.06 8.07
CA SER A 64 -8.14 1.03 8.85
C SER A 64 -7.65 2.25 8.05
N CYS A 65 -7.64 2.21 6.72
CA CYS A 65 -7.19 3.33 5.89
C CYS A 65 -8.26 4.38 5.63
N ILE A 66 -9.53 4.07 5.93
CA ILE A 66 -10.68 4.97 5.76
C ILE A 66 -10.43 6.28 6.51
N GLY A 67 -10.82 7.42 5.94
CA GLY A 67 -10.55 8.74 6.52
C GLY A 67 -9.15 9.28 6.22
N GLY A 68 -8.46 8.75 5.21
CA GLY A 68 -7.15 9.25 4.77
C GLY A 68 -5.98 8.78 5.63
N HIS A 69 -6.15 7.72 6.42
CA HIS A 69 -5.11 7.20 7.30
C HIS A 69 -4.06 6.35 6.57
N GLY A 70 -4.34 5.90 5.33
CA GLY A 70 -3.42 5.07 4.56
C GLY A 70 -2.99 3.82 5.33
N PHE A 71 -1.70 3.49 5.27
CA PHE A 71 -1.13 2.37 6.03
C PHE A 71 -0.69 2.73 7.45
N LYS A 72 -0.85 3.98 7.91
CA LYS A 72 -0.32 4.39 9.22
C LYS A 72 -0.81 3.49 10.37
N PRO A 73 -2.10 3.15 10.50
CA PRO A 73 -2.56 2.30 11.61
C PRO A 73 -1.98 0.88 11.57
N VAL A 74 -1.77 0.33 10.36
CA VAL A 74 -1.15 -0.98 10.16
C VAL A 74 0.33 -0.93 10.56
N ALA A 75 1.05 0.10 10.11
CA ALA A 75 2.45 0.30 10.45
C ALA A 75 2.64 0.49 11.97
N ASP A 76 1.80 1.30 12.63
CA ASP A 76 1.84 1.48 14.08
C ASP A 76 1.64 0.14 14.81
N LYS A 77 0.71 -0.70 14.34
CA LYS A 77 0.49 -2.04 14.92
C LYS A 77 1.68 -2.96 14.71
N VAL A 78 2.29 -2.97 13.52
CA VAL A 78 3.49 -3.77 13.22
C VAL A 78 4.68 -3.32 14.08
N HIS A 79 4.90 -2.01 14.21
CA HIS A 79 5.96 -1.45 15.05
C HIS A 79 5.74 -1.80 16.53
N SER A 80 4.50 -1.83 17.02
CA SER A 80 4.21 -2.27 18.40
C SER A 80 4.58 -3.73 18.69
N MET A 81 4.77 -4.56 17.66
CA MET A 81 5.25 -5.94 17.77
C MET A 81 6.78 -6.06 17.66
N GLY A 82 7.50 -4.95 17.51
CA GLY A 82 8.96 -4.96 17.31
C GLY A 82 9.41 -5.27 15.88
N LEU A 83 8.48 -5.28 14.92
CA LEU A 83 8.75 -5.51 13.49
C LEU A 83 8.80 -4.17 12.73
N LYS A 84 9.31 -4.19 11.51
CA LYS A 84 9.37 -3.10 10.53
C LYS A 84 8.33 -3.36 9.44
N PHE A 85 7.64 -2.30 9.00
CA PHE A 85 6.62 -2.40 7.96
C PHE A 85 7.18 -2.06 6.58
N GLY A 86 6.79 -2.81 5.54
CA GLY A 86 7.15 -2.55 4.15
C GLY A 86 5.99 -2.76 3.18
N ILE A 87 6.07 -2.13 2.02
CA ILE A 87 5.11 -2.32 0.92
C ILE A 87 5.86 -2.50 -0.40
N HIS A 88 5.31 -3.32 -1.28
CA HIS A 88 5.78 -3.43 -2.66
C HIS A 88 5.17 -2.34 -3.54
N LEU A 89 5.95 -1.76 -4.44
CA LEU A 89 5.52 -0.75 -5.42
C LEU A 89 5.93 -1.20 -6.84
N MET A 90 5.05 -0.96 -7.80
CA MET A 90 5.42 -1.06 -9.21
C MET A 90 6.18 0.18 -9.63
N ALA A 91 7.23 -0.01 -10.44
CA ALA A 91 7.96 1.11 -11.01
C ALA A 91 7.07 1.92 -11.94
N GLY A 92 7.11 3.25 -11.81
CA GLY A 92 6.40 4.18 -12.68
C GLY A 92 5.14 4.78 -12.06
N ILE A 93 4.20 5.17 -12.93
CA ILE A 93 2.93 5.81 -12.60
C ILE A 93 1.77 4.91 -13.01
N SER A 94 0.66 4.99 -12.27
CA SER A 94 -0.59 4.30 -12.63
C SER A 94 -1.03 4.69 -14.05
N THR A 95 -1.33 3.69 -14.89
CA THR A 95 -1.93 3.94 -16.21
C THR A 95 -3.26 4.68 -16.09
N GLN A 96 -4.07 4.36 -15.07
CA GLN A 96 -5.33 5.07 -14.81
C GLN A 96 -5.09 6.53 -14.40
N ALA A 97 -4.01 6.84 -13.67
CA ALA A 97 -3.65 8.21 -13.35
C ALA A 97 -3.21 9.00 -14.60
N VAL A 98 -2.50 8.34 -15.53
CA VAL A 98 -2.13 8.92 -16.83
C VAL A 98 -3.37 9.19 -17.69
N GLU A 99 -4.26 8.21 -17.83
CA GLU A 99 -5.52 8.34 -18.59
C GLU A 99 -6.42 9.44 -18.03
N GLN A 100 -6.43 9.61 -16.71
CA GLN A 100 -7.18 10.66 -16.01
C GLN A 100 -6.44 12.00 -15.96
N ASN A 101 -5.21 12.07 -16.47
CA ASN A 101 -4.34 13.23 -16.44
C ASN A 101 -4.29 13.90 -15.05
N THR A 102 -4.12 13.08 -14.00
CA THR A 102 -4.11 13.59 -12.62
C THR A 102 -2.93 14.55 -12.42
N PRO A 103 -3.12 15.65 -11.68
CA PRO A 103 -2.02 16.57 -11.38
C PRO A 103 -0.91 15.89 -10.56
N ILE A 104 0.31 16.42 -10.65
CA ILE A 104 1.44 16.01 -9.82
C ILE A 104 1.59 17.05 -8.70
N LEU A 105 1.52 16.59 -7.45
CA LEU A 105 1.70 17.44 -6.28
C LEU A 105 3.09 18.09 -6.30
N ASP A 106 3.18 19.36 -5.88
CA ASP A 106 4.43 20.11 -5.78
C ASP A 106 5.24 20.21 -7.09
N ARG A 107 4.54 20.24 -8.24
CA ARG A 107 5.11 20.61 -9.53
C ARG A 107 5.49 22.10 -9.53
N GLY A 108 6.53 22.47 -8.79
CA GLY A 108 7.06 23.82 -8.71
C GLY A 108 7.53 24.34 -10.07
N GLY A 109 6.62 24.94 -10.82
CA GLY A 109 6.87 25.64 -12.08
C GLY A 109 5.61 26.38 -12.47
N LYS A 110 5.69 27.72 -12.57
CA LYS A 110 4.60 28.61 -12.98
C LYS A 110 3.86 28.02 -14.20
N SER A 111 2.61 27.59 -14.03
CA SER A 111 1.69 27.45 -15.16
C SER A 111 0.77 28.66 -15.20
N SER A 112 1.33 29.78 -15.63
CA SER A 112 0.53 30.86 -16.23
C SER A 112 0.48 30.55 -17.71
N ILE A 113 -0.65 30.05 -18.19
CA ILE A 113 -1.04 30.20 -19.58
C ILE A 113 -2.41 30.88 -19.53
N GLU A 114 -2.36 32.20 -19.40
CA GLU A 114 -3.35 33.08 -20.06
C GLU A 114 -2.94 33.21 -21.52
#